data_AF-A0A7I9Y5Y9-F1
#
_entry.id   AF-A0A7I9Y5Y9-F1
#
_cell.length_a   1.000
_cell.length_b   1.000
_cell.length_c   1.000
_cell.angle_alpha   90.00
_cell.angle_beta   90.00
_cell.angle_gamma   90.00
#
_symmetry.space_group_name_H-M   'P 1'
#
loop_
_entity.id
_entity.type
_entity.pdbx_description
1 polymer ?
#
loop_
_entity_poly.entity_id
_entity_poly.type
_entity_poly.pdbx_seq_one_letter_code
_entity_poly.pdbx_strand_id
1 'polypeptide(L)'
;MILTVVCGITEGVNSPAAGRRVLVDLINEFAAVRLSLDVSGNGPRLLVEDLESGDQIFLCPLELSSFTLATAQDREDWLKVGSYRGDRRPRGGQQS
;
A
#
# COMPACT_ATOMS: atom_id res chain seq x y z
N MET A 1 -3.38 3.90 13.08
CA MET A 1 -2.75 4.71 12.02
C MET A 1 -3.65 4.60 10.80
N ILE A 2 -4.53 5.58 10.58
CA ILE A 2 -5.44 5.61 9.43
C ILE A 2 -4.73 6.44 8.36
N LEU A 3 -4.29 5.80 7.27
CA LEU A 3 -3.71 6.50 6.14
C LEU A 3 -4.86 7.08 5.31
N THR A 4 -5.20 8.34 5.54
CA THR A 4 -6.14 9.06 4.68
C THR A 4 -5.41 9.46 3.40
N VAL A 5 -5.52 8.65 2.35
CA VAL A 5 -5.11 9.04 1.00
C VAL A 5 -6.17 10.00 0.47
N VAL A 6 -6.03 11.29 0.79
CA VAL A 6 -6.75 12.34 0.06
C VAL A 6 -6.12 12.39 -1.32
N CYS A 7 -6.86 11.97 -2.34
CA CYS A 7 -6.48 12.18 -3.74
C CYS A 7 -6.50 13.70 -4.02
N GLY A 8 -5.43 14.38 -3.58
CA GLY A 8 -5.19 15.78 -3.85
C GLY A 8 -4.58 15.90 -5.24
N ILE A 9 -5.35 16.47 -6.16
CA ILE A 9 -4.88 17.03 -7.43
C ILE A 9 -3.78 18.07 -7.17
N THR A 10 -2.53 17.65 -7.00
CA THR A 10 -1.40 18.58 -7.03
C THR A 10 -0.97 18.75 -8.49
N GLU A 11 -1.10 19.96 -9.01
CA GLU A 11 -0.53 20.31 -10.31
C GLU A 11 0.99 20.40 -10.18
N GLY A 12 1.72 19.93 -11.20
CA GLY A 12 3.10 20.36 -11.45
C GLY A 12 4.22 19.35 -11.19
N VAL A 13 4.75 18.84 -12.33
CA VAL A 13 6.15 18.44 -12.61
C VAL A 13 6.71 17.22 -11.88
N ASN A 14 6.60 16.05 -12.53
CA ASN A 14 7.77 15.26 -12.97
C ASN A 14 7.29 14.16 -13.93
N SER A 15 7.77 14.14 -15.17
CA SER A 15 7.41 13.12 -16.16
C SER A 15 8.45 12.00 -16.21
N PRO A 16 8.09 10.76 -15.84
CA PRO A 16 8.77 9.60 -16.39
C PRO A 16 7.77 8.56 -16.93
N ALA A 17 7.90 8.21 -18.21
CA ALA A 17 7.04 7.29 -18.98
C ALA A 17 5.56 7.71 -19.03
N ALA A 18 5.03 7.93 -20.24
CA ALA A 18 3.68 8.44 -20.49
C ALA A 18 2.61 7.70 -19.66
N GLY A 19 2.23 8.28 -18.52
CA GLY A 19 1.17 7.78 -17.66
C GLY A 19 1.51 7.55 -16.18
N ARG A 20 2.79 7.53 -15.75
CA ARG A 20 3.10 7.34 -14.32
C ARG A 20 3.49 8.65 -13.63
N ARG A 21 2.90 8.90 -12.47
CA ARG A 21 3.19 10.06 -11.62
C ARG A 21 3.40 9.62 -10.18
N VAL A 22 4.56 9.90 -9.61
CA VAL A 22 4.85 9.61 -8.20
C VAL A 22 4.03 10.55 -7.29
N LEU A 23 3.44 9.98 -6.24
CA LEU A 23 2.64 10.71 -5.25
C LEU A 23 3.43 10.95 -3.97
N VAL A 24 3.99 9.90 -3.36
CA VAL A 24 4.69 9.98 -2.08
C VAL A 24 5.54 8.72 -1.83
N ASP A 25 6.64 8.87 -1.09
CA ASP A 25 7.38 7.76 -0.48
C ASP A 25 6.99 7.66 1.00
N LEU A 26 6.51 6.49 1.42
CA LEU A 26 6.13 6.17 2.79
C LEU A 26 7.16 5.21 3.37
N ILE A 27 7.97 5.71 4.30
CA ILE A 27 9.09 4.98 4.89
C ILE A 27 8.90 4.97 6.40
N ASN A 28 8.94 3.77 6.99
CA ASN A 28 8.95 3.57 8.44
C ASN A 28 9.80 2.33 8.80
N GLU A 29 9.78 1.94 10.07
CA GLU A 29 10.53 0.81 10.60
C GLU A 29 10.03 -0.58 10.14
N PHE A 30 8.88 -0.63 9.47
CA PHE A 30 8.25 -1.86 8.99
C PHE A 30 8.35 -2.03 7.47
N ALA A 31 8.37 -0.92 6.71
CA ALA A 31 8.39 -0.95 5.25
C ALA A 31 8.84 0.40 4.66
N ALA A 32 9.36 0.34 3.43
CA ALA A 32 9.62 1.48 2.58
C ALA A 32 8.87 1.29 1.26
N VAL A 33 7.83 2.09 1.01
CA VAL A 33 7.01 1.96 -0.20
C VAL A 33 6.86 3.29 -0.94
N ARG A 34 6.82 3.25 -2.27
CA ARG A 34 6.49 4.37 -3.14
C ARG A 34 5.09 4.23 -3.69
N LEU A 35 4.29 5.27 -3.50
CA LEU A 35 2.96 5.39 -4.10
C LEU A 35 3.06 6.21 -5.39
N SER A 36 2.45 5.70 -6.46
CA SER A 36 2.33 6.38 -7.74
C SER A 36 0.91 6.29 -8.27
N LEU A 37 0.45 7.33 -8.97
CA LEU A 37 -0.71 7.26 -9.83
C LEU A 37 -0.24 6.77 -11.20
N ASP A 38 -0.78 5.64 -11.64
CA ASP A 38 -0.59 5.11 -12.99
C ASP A 38 -1.87 5.34 -13.81
N VAL A 39 -1.74 6.09 -14.90
CA VAL A 39 -2.80 6.30 -15.90
C VAL A 39 -2.47 5.60 -17.22
N SER A 40 -1.42 4.78 -17.26
CA SER A 40 -1.11 3.96 -18.43
C SER A 40 -2.02 2.72 -18.46
N GLY A 41 -2.98 2.66 -19.39
CA GLY A 41 -3.87 1.50 -19.59
C GLY A 41 -5.36 1.78 -19.38
N ASN A 42 -6.10 0.81 -18.84
CA ASN A 42 -7.58 0.79 -18.78
C ASN A 42 -8.21 1.76 -17.74
N GLY A 43 -7.48 2.78 -17.29
CA GLY A 43 -7.93 3.76 -16.31
C GLY A 43 -6.91 4.03 -15.21
N PRO A 44 -7.15 5.05 -14.36
CA PRO A 44 -6.25 5.43 -13.29
C PRO A 44 -6.20 4.35 -12.20
N ARG A 45 -4.99 3.97 -11.79
CA ARG A 45 -4.71 2.97 -10.75
C ARG A 45 -3.68 3.51 -9.78
N LEU A 46 -3.79 3.09 -8.52
CA LEU A 46 -2.76 3.33 -7.52
C LEU A 46 -1.72 2.22 -7.64
N LEU A 47 -0.48 2.58 -7.94
CA LEU A 47 0.66 1.68 -7.90
C LEU A 47 1.38 1.83 -6.56
N VAL A 48 1.57 0.70 -5.88
CA VAL A 48 2.39 0.57 -4.68
C VAL A 48 3.64 -0.22 -5.07
N GLU A 49 4.80 0.37 -4.89
CA GLU A 49 6.10 -0.24 -5.12
C GLU A 49 6.83 -0.39 -3.78
N ASP A 50 7.26 -1.60 -3.44
CA ASP A 50 8.17 -1.83 -2.34
C ASP A 50 9.59 -1.44 -2.77
N LEU A 51 10.21 -0.52 -2.02
CA LEU A 51 11.53 0.01 -2.32
C LEU A 51 12.67 -0.95 -1.90
N GLU A 52 12.38 -1.94 -1.07
CA GLU A 52 13.38 -2.93 -0.64
C GLU A 52 13.46 -4.09 -1.64
N SER A 53 12.32 -4.68 -1.98
CA SER A 53 12.25 -5.82 -2.92
C SER A 53 12.10 -5.42 -4.38
N GLY A 54 11.55 -4.24 -4.66
CA GLY A 54 11.11 -3.83 -6.00
C GLY A 54 9.75 -4.40 -6.42
N ASP A 55 9.07 -5.14 -5.55
CA ASP A 55 7.76 -5.72 -5.84
C ASP A 55 6.70 -4.63 -6.06
N GLN A 56 5.76 -4.90 -6.97
CA GLN A 56 4.76 -3.94 -7.39
C GLN A 56 3.35 -4.52 -7.37
N ILE A 57 2.40 -3.73 -6.87
CA ILE A 57 0.97 -4.03 -6.95
C ILE A 57 0.18 -2.82 -7.44
N PHE A 58 -0.81 -3.09 -8.29
CA PHE A 58 -1.75 -2.09 -8.80
C PHE A 58 -3.11 -2.28 -8.12
N LEU A 59 -3.70 -1.19 -7.68
CA LEU A 59 -5.06 -1.15 -7.14
C LEU A 59 -5.92 -0.26 -8.03
N CYS A 60 -6.96 -0.84 -8.62
CA CYS A 60 -7.97 -0.07 -9.32
C CYS A 60 -8.86 0.71 -8.33
N PRO A 61 -9.65 1.70 -8.78
CA PRO A 61 -10.49 2.49 -7.90
C PRO A 61 -11.47 1.65 -7.05
N LEU A 62 -11.98 0.54 -7.61
CA LEU A 62 -12.87 -0.36 -6.90
C LEU A 62 -12.16 -1.10 -5.77
N GLU A 63 -10.99 -1.69 -6.04
CA GLU A 63 -10.18 -2.39 -5.03
C GLU A 63 -9.77 -1.44 -3.91
N LEU A 64 -9.31 -0.24 -4.26
CA LEU A 64 -8.94 0.78 -3.27
C LEU A 64 -10.14 1.22 -2.42
N SER A 65 -11.31 1.39 -3.04
CA SER A 65 -12.55 1.69 -2.31
C SER A 65 -12.90 0.57 -1.34
N SER A 66 -12.83 -0.69 -1.78
CA SER A 66 -13.05 -1.85 -0.91
C SER A 66 -12.07 -1.88 0.27
N PHE A 67 -10.79 -1.58 0.06
CA PHE A 67 -9.81 -1.51 1.16
C PHE A 67 -10.10 -0.40 2.17
N THR A 68 -10.49 0.78 1.70
CA THR A 68 -10.75 1.94 2.58
C THR A 68 -12.07 1.85 3.35
N LEU A 69 -13.06 1.14 2.79
CA LEU A 69 -14.37 0.94 3.39
C LEU A 69 -14.49 -0.37 4.18
N ALA A 70 -13.46 -1.21 4.14
CA ALA A 70 -13.41 -2.46 4.89
C ALA A 70 -13.67 -2.23 6.39
N THR A 71 -14.39 -3.16 7.02
CA THR A 71 -14.52 -3.15 8.48
C THR A 71 -13.19 -3.51 9.14
N ALA A 72 -13.08 -3.32 10.47
CA ALA A 72 -11.91 -3.79 11.19
C ALA A 72 -11.73 -5.31 11.08
N GLN A 73 -12.83 -6.05 11.07
CA GLN A 73 -12.83 -7.50 10.92
C GLN A 73 -12.32 -7.93 9.53
N ASP A 74 -12.83 -7.31 8.47
CA ASP A 74 -12.39 -7.60 7.09
C ASP A 74 -10.88 -7.40 6.94
N ARG A 75 -10.35 -6.30 7.49
CA ARG A 75 -8.90 -6.02 7.48
C ARG A 75 -8.11 -7.06 8.25
N GLU A 76 -8.60 -7.49 9.41
CA GLU A 76 -7.92 -8.50 10.21
C GLU A 76 -7.87 -9.84 9.48
N ASP A 77 -8.94 -10.22 8.79
CA ASP A 77 -9.01 -11.47 8.05
C ASP A 77 -8.14 -11.45 6.78
N TRP A 78 -8.00 -10.29 6.13
CA TRP A 78 -7.04 -10.13 5.03
C TRP A 78 -5.58 -10.22 5.47
N LEU A 79 -5.26 -9.74 6.67
CA LEU A 79 -3.92 -9.90 7.27
C LEU A 79 -3.61 -11.36 7.65
N LYS A 80 -4.60 -12.24 7.75
CA LYS A 80 -4.41 -13.68 8.00
C LYS A 80 -4.06 -14.48 6.73
N VAL A 81 -3.62 -13.83 5.66
CA VAL A 81 -3.23 -14.47 4.39
C VAL A 81 -1.72 -14.26 4.13
N GLY A 82 -1.04 -15.28 3.61
CA GLY A 82 0.38 -15.19 3.22
C GLY A 82 1.35 -15.01 4.39
N SER A 83 2.42 -14.22 4.17
CA SER A 83 3.52 -13.98 5.13
C SER A 83 3.10 -13.38 6.47
N TYR A 84 1.87 -12.90 6.60
CA TYR A 84 1.31 -12.31 7.83
C TYR A 84 0.54 -13.32 8.70
N ARG A 85 0.50 -14.60 8.32
CA ARG A 85 -0.27 -15.67 8.97
C ARG A 85 0.08 -16.02 10.41
N GLY A 86 1.12 -15.44 10.99
CA GLY A 86 1.39 -15.58 12.42
C GLY A 86 2.82 -15.96 12.72
N ASP A 87 3.72 -14.99 12.63
CA ASP A 87 5.02 -15.06 13.31
C ASP A 87 5.15 -14.08 14.48
N ARG A 88 4.01 -13.66 15.06
CA ARG A 88 4.00 -13.18 16.45
C ARG A 88 4.12 -14.39 17.39
N ARG A 89 5.24 -15.10 17.36
CA ARG A 89 5.67 -15.85 18.54
C ARG A 89 5.88 -14.83 19.66
N PRO A 90 5.23 -14.97 20.82
CA PRO A 90 5.55 -14.12 21.95
C PRO A 90 7.02 -14.35 22.32
N ARG A 91 7.88 -13.36 22.06
CA ARG A 91 9.22 -13.33 22.67
C ARG A 91 9.03 -13.06 24.16
N GLY A 92 9.23 -14.09 24.98
CA GLY A 92 9.45 -13.94 26.41
C GLY A 92 8.34 -14.52 27.27
N GLY A 93 8.64 -15.69 27.83
CA GLY A 93 7.86 -16.35 28.88
C GLY A 93 8.62 -17.54 29.43
N GLN A 94 9.92 -17.38 29.69
CA GLN A 94 10.69 -18.32 30.49
C GLN A 94 10.25 -18.10 31.94
N GLN A 95 9.37 -18.96 32.43
CA GLN A 95 9.11 -19.10 33.86
C GLN A 95 9.74 -20.41 34.32
N SER A 96 10.52 -20.27 35.39
CA SER A 96 11.29 -21.27 36.13
C SER A 96 10.50 -22.52 36.53
#